data_AF-A0A0R3QA90-F1
#
_entry.id   AF-A0A0R3QA90-F1
#
_cell.length_a   1.000
_cell.length_b   1.000
_cell.length_c   1.000
_cell.angle_alpha   90.00
_cell.angle_beta   90.00
_cell.angle_gamma   90.00
#
_symmetry.space_group_name_H-M   'P 1'
#
loop_
_entity.id
_entity.type
_entity.pdbx_description
1 polymer ?
#
loop_
_entity_poly.entity_id
_entity_poly.type
_entity_poly.pdbx_seq_one_letter_code
_entity_poly.pdbx_strand_id
1 'polypeptide(L)'
;MTNDLGSGQRGREMKNSDTDDDVDNGVPFAEEHENKENARGRVNFLKASAQHNNQEDAMDTAYVNEGRSSPLSGDCEEDDPYKPEGILRMDIDHFSDFARGSSETHQKLSEPIFVRGLPWRILAMPREQNRFQSERRSAGRAFGFFLQCNGEAEAISWSCTASAILTVLSQKSGVENHVRRINHTFYQKENDWGYSQFLPCETLLNPESGYIKDDTIKLEVLVMADAPHGVQFVSTFLITFVYFLLLCKVLYIV
;
A
#
# COMPACT_ATOMS: atom_id res chain seq x y z
N MET A 1 -62.58 27.05 -62.20
CA MET A 1 -63.00 26.71 -60.83
C MET A 1 -61.71 26.36 -60.08
N THR A 2 -61.01 27.38 -59.58
CA THR A 2 -61.01 27.87 -58.17
C THR A 2 -60.24 26.92 -57.25
N ASN A 3 -59.00 27.28 -56.88
CA ASN A 3 -58.58 27.78 -55.54
C ASN A 3 -58.24 26.60 -54.58
N ASP A 4 -57.32 26.63 -53.61
CA ASP A 4 -56.32 27.61 -53.16
C ASP A 4 -55.38 26.91 -52.11
N LEU A 5 -54.13 27.37 -52.07
CA LEU A 5 -53.29 27.75 -50.92
C LEU A 5 -52.94 26.79 -49.76
N GLY A 6 -51.62 26.69 -49.55
CA GLY A 6 -50.98 26.44 -48.26
C GLY A 6 -49.60 27.11 -48.18
N SER A 7 -49.55 28.38 -47.76
CA SER A 7 -48.38 29.10 -47.22
C SER A 7 -48.09 28.62 -45.78
N GLY A 8 -46.89 28.51 -45.21
CA GLY A 8 -45.66 29.29 -45.34
C GLY A 8 -45.53 30.30 -44.20
N GLN A 9 -44.66 30.05 -43.18
CA GLN A 9 -43.71 31.03 -42.55
C GLN A 9 -43.20 30.64 -41.13
N ARG A 10 -41.88 30.88 -40.93
CA ARG A 10 -41.12 31.53 -39.79
C ARG A 10 -41.34 31.01 -38.34
N GLY A 11 -40.37 30.92 -37.43
CA GLY A 11 -39.04 31.53 -37.24
C GLY A 11 -38.95 32.24 -35.87
N ARG A 12 -37.84 32.04 -35.12
CA ARG A 12 -37.29 32.76 -33.92
C ARG A 12 -37.67 32.36 -32.48
N GLU A 13 -36.71 31.71 -31.81
CA GLU A 13 -35.89 32.11 -30.64
C GLU A 13 -36.30 33.31 -29.72
N MET A 14 -36.35 33.07 -28.39
CA MET A 14 -35.65 33.76 -27.26
C MET A 14 -36.47 34.05 -25.96
N LYS A 15 -35.87 33.62 -24.82
CA LYS A 15 -35.72 34.22 -23.45
C LYS A 15 -36.88 34.33 -22.42
N ASN A 16 -36.62 33.64 -21.29
CA ASN A 16 -36.66 33.97 -19.85
C ASN A 16 -37.83 34.72 -19.20
N SER A 17 -38.22 34.23 -18.00
CA SER A 17 -38.68 35.06 -16.87
C SER A 17 -38.42 34.36 -15.52
N ASP A 18 -37.82 35.12 -14.62
CA ASP A 18 -37.43 34.85 -13.23
C ASP A 18 -38.62 34.79 -12.25
N THR A 19 -38.38 34.19 -11.08
CA THR A 19 -38.88 34.50 -9.70
C THR A 19 -38.37 33.37 -8.79
N ASP A 20 -37.90 33.50 -7.55
CA ASP A 20 -37.55 34.59 -6.65
C ASP A 20 -36.75 33.94 -5.49
N ASP A 21 -36.00 34.76 -4.77
CA ASP A 21 -35.14 34.50 -3.61
C ASP A 21 -35.84 33.80 -2.42
N ASP A 22 -35.07 33.07 -1.59
CA ASP A 22 -34.66 33.56 -0.26
C ASP A 22 -34.14 32.48 0.73
N VAL A 23 -33.23 32.96 1.59
CA VAL A 23 -32.81 32.51 2.93
C VAL A 23 -31.60 31.58 3.08
N ASP A 24 -30.46 32.26 3.13
CA ASP A 24 -29.26 32.07 3.95
C ASP A 24 -29.49 31.45 5.35
N ASN A 25 -28.69 30.42 5.67
CA ASN A 25 -28.32 30.06 7.04
C ASN A 25 -26.86 29.59 7.04
N GLY A 26 -25.95 30.56 7.04
CA GLY A 26 -24.54 30.37 7.36
C GLY A 26 -24.34 29.83 8.79
N VAL A 27 -23.44 28.85 8.91
CA VAL A 27 -22.81 28.44 10.18
C VAL A 27 -21.30 28.52 9.96
N PRO A 28 -20.52 29.08 10.91
CA PRO A 28 -19.28 29.75 10.58
C PRO A 28 -18.09 28.80 10.37
N PHE A 29 -17.28 29.21 9.42
CA PHE A 29 -15.93 28.80 9.14
C PHE A 29 -15.04 29.06 10.38
N ALA A 30 -14.47 28.01 10.98
CA ALA A 30 -13.40 28.14 11.96
C ALA A 30 -12.07 27.86 11.24
N GLU A 31 -11.39 28.95 10.86
CA GLU A 31 -9.97 28.94 10.53
C GLU A 31 -9.17 28.76 11.83
N GLU A 32 -8.38 27.70 11.92
CA GLU A 32 -7.25 27.64 12.85
C GLU A 32 -5.95 27.67 12.03
N HIS A 33 -5.31 28.85 12.05
CA HIS A 33 -3.97 29.07 11.56
C HIS A 33 -3.00 29.19 12.75
N GLU A 34 -1.85 28.52 12.59
CA GLU A 34 -0.54 28.72 13.22
C GLU A 34 -0.35 28.43 14.73
N ASN A 35 0.60 27.54 15.06
CA ASN A 35 2.00 28.00 15.16
C ASN A 35 3.06 26.88 15.15
N LYS A 36 4.20 27.21 14.52
CA LYS A 36 5.48 26.50 14.59
C LYS A 36 6.11 26.76 15.97
N GLU A 37 6.71 25.74 16.59
CA GLU A 37 8.16 25.70 16.83
C GLU A 37 8.61 24.53 17.73
N ASN A 38 9.73 23.94 17.30
CA ASN A 38 10.83 23.42 18.11
C ASN A 38 10.73 22.02 18.74
N ALA A 39 11.34 21.04 18.06
CA ALA A 39 12.29 20.12 18.70
C ALA A 39 13.28 19.56 17.65
N ARG A 40 14.42 20.22 17.48
CA ARG A 40 15.61 19.66 16.82
C ARG A 40 16.21 18.55 17.70
N GLY A 41 15.74 17.32 17.55
CA GLY A 41 16.37 16.13 18.12
C GLY A 41 17.44 15.57 17.18
N ARG A 42 18.67 16.09 17.28
CA ARG A 42 19.85 15.59 16.55
C ARG A 42 20.35 14.31 17.25
N VAL A 43 19.92 13.13 16.79
CA VAL A 43 20.49 11.85 17.25
C VAL A 43 21.83 11.61 16.56
N ASN A 44 22.91 12.00 17.25
CA ASN A 44 24.27 11.59 16.91
C ASN A 44 24.50 10.19 17.47
N PHE A 45 24.64 9.18 16.61
CA PHE A 45 25.18 7.87 17.03
C PHE A 45 26.71 7.97 17.12
N LEU A 46 27.20 8.21 18.33
CA LEU A 46 28.60 8.06 18.69
C LEU A 46 28.93 6.56 18.72
N LYS A 47 29.82 6.14 17.82
CA LYS A 47 30.45 4.82 17.80
C LYS A 47 31.43 4.76 18.96
N ALA A 48 31.07 4.10 20.06
CA ALA A 48 31.98 3.86 21.17
C ALA A 48 32.96 2.74 20.78
N SER A 49 34.20 3.10 20.47
CA SER A 49 35.34 2.20 20.37
C SER A 49 35.90 1.93 21.75
N ALA A 50 35.65 0.74 22.31
CA ALA A 50 36.34 0.27 23.49
C ALA A 50 37.76 -0.14 23.11
N GLN A 51 38.74 0.63 23.56
CA GLN A 51 40.15 0.24 23.61
C GLN A 51 40.31 -0.75 24.77
N HIS A 52 40.72 -1.98 24.48
CA HIS A 52 41.21 -2.90 25.50
C HIS A 52 42.70 -3.11 25.30
N ASN A 53 43.44 -2.91 26.39
CA ASN A 53 44.89 -2.86 26.47
C ASN A 53 45.55 -4.20 26.13
N ASN A 54 46.71 -4.09 25.49
CA ASN A 54 47.71 -5.15 25.34
C ASN A 54 48.30 -5.51 26.71
N GLN A 55 48.37 -6.80 27.02
CA GLN A 55 49.38 -7.36 27.91
C GLN A 55 49.82 -8.69 27.30
N GLU A 56 51.08 -8.73 26.90
CA GLU A 56 51.78 -9.89 26.37
C GLU A 56 52.05 -10.89 27.50
N ASP A 57 51.74 -12.16 27.28
CA ASP A 57 52.42 -13.28 27.94
C ASP A 57 52.52 -14.43 26.94
N ALA A 58 53.76 -14.80 26.63
CA ALA A 58 54.14 -15.83 25.69
C ALA A 58 54.01 -17.22 26.34
N MET A 59 53.33 -18.14 25.65
CA MET A 59 53.69 -19.56 25.75
C MET A 59 53.40 -20.28 24.42
N ASP A 60 54.48 -20.80 23.88
CA ASP A 60 54.64 -21.54 22.65
C ASP A 60 53.89 -22.90 22.71
N THR A 61 53.13 -23.24 21.68
CA THR A 61 52.88 -24.63 21.27
C THR A 61 52.22 -24.66 19.89
N ALA A 62 53.01 -25.04 18.90
CA ALA A 62 52.57 -25.33 17.55
C ALA A 62 51.71 -26.60 17.50
N TYR A 63 50.48 -26.48 16.98
CA TYR A 63 49.78 -27.57 16.30
C TYR A 63 49.16 -27.04 15.02
N VAL A 64 49.75 -27.48 13.92
CA VAL A 64 49.23 -27.34 12.56
C VAL A 64 48.01 -28.25 12.45
N ASN A 65 46.84 -27.72 12.08
CA ASN A 65 45.86 -28.54 11.39
C ASN A 65 45.06 -27.73 10.37
N GLU A 66 45.04 -28.29 9.16
CA GLU A 66 44.51 -27.73 7.94
C GLU A 66 42.98 -27.76 7.91
N GLY A 67 42.40 -26.73 7.27
CA GLY A 67 41.28 -26.89 6.36
C GLY A 67 40.03 -27.60 6.86
N ARG A 68 39.15 -26.86 7.54
CA ARG A 68 37.70 -27.05 7.36
C ARG A 68 36.99 -25.72 7.52
N SER A 69 36.80 -25.04 6.40
CA SER A 69 35.84 -23.96 6.26
C SER A 69 34.45 -24.49 6.63
N SER A 70 34.01 -24.19 7.84
CA SER A 70 32.60 -24.26 8.20
C SER A 70 31.85 -23.27 7.31
N PRO A 71 30.82 -23.70 6.54
CA PRO A 71 29.88 -22.74 5.98
C PRO A 71 29.10 -22.17 7.17
N LEU A 72 29.47 -20.97 7.58
CA LEU A 72 28.64 -20.18 8.48
C LEU A 72 27.32 -19.94 7.76
N SER A 73 26.29 -20.63 8.28
CA SER A 73 24.94 -20.10 8.44
C SER A 73 24.51 -19.15 7.34
N GLY A 74 23.89 -19.72 6.30
CA GLY A 74 22.79 -18.99 5.69
C GLY A 74 21.78 -18.79 6.81
N ASP A 75 21.67 -17.55 7.30
CA ASP A 75 20.53 -17.12 8.08
C ASP A 75 19.32 -17.35 7.18
N CYS A 76 18.71 -18.53 7.30
CA CYS A 76 17.31 -18.71 7.02
C CYS A 76 16.61 -17.79 8.02
N GLU A 77 16.44 -16.52 7.65
CA GLU A 77 15.46 -15.66 8.28
C GLU A 77 14.16 -16.45 8.27
N GLU A 78 13.87 -17.03 9.42
CA GLU A 78 12.63 -17.75 9.69
C GLU A 78 11.54 -16.74 9.33
N ASP A 79 10.70 -17.04 8.34
CA ASP A 79 9.60 -16.17 7.94
C ASP A 79 8.56 -16.19 9.07
N ASP A 80 8.89 -15.54 10.18
CA ASP A 80 8.07 -15.41 11.37
C ASP A 80 6.81 -14.65 10.95
N PRO A 81 5.65 -15.33 10.85
CA PRO A 81 4.44 -14.67 10.40
C PRO A 81 3.92 -13.66 11.44
N TYR A 82 4.42 -13.69 12.68
CA TYR A 82 4.01 -12.83 13.78
C TYR A 82 4.92 -11.61 14.01
N LYS A 83 5.93 -11.43 13.14
CA LYS A 83 6.78 -10.25 13.14
C LYS A 83 5.98 -8.95 13.11
N PRO A 84 6.48 -7.88 13.73
CA PRO A 84 5.76 -6.60 13.85
C PRO A 84 5.75 -5.78 12.56
N GLU A 85 6.67 -6.05 11.63
CA GLU A 85 6.86 -5.27 10.41
C GLU A 85 7.23 -6.15 9.23
N GLY A 86 7.00 -5.65 8.02
CA GLY A 86 7.33 -6.36 6.79
C GLY A 86 7.36 -5.44 5.58
N ILE A 87 8.05 -5.88 4.52
CA ILE A 87 8.17 -5.15 3.27
C ILE A 87 7.46 -5.95 2.17
N LEU A 88 6.46 -5.32 1.55
CA LEU A 88 5.79 -5.82 0.35
C LEU A 88 6.43 -5.20 -0.88
N ARG A 89 6.56 -5.98 -1.95
CA ARG A 89 7.01 -5.49 -3.26
C ARG A 89 6.11 -6.01 -4.36
N MET A 90 5.89 -5.18 -5.36
CA MET A 90 5.10 -5.53 -6.52
C MET A 90 5.60 -4.80 -7.75
N ASP A 91 5.83 -5.54 -8.83
CA ASP A 91 6.08 -4.97 -10.14
C ASP A 91 4.75 -4.97 -10.92
N ILE A 92 4.43 -3.86 -11.57
CA ILE A 92 3.32 -3.78 -12.52
C ILE A 92 3.92 -3.66 -13.91
N ASP A 93 3.99 -4.79 -14.59
CA ASP A 93 4.31 -4.90 -16.01
C ASP A 93 3.17 -4.40 -16.89
N HIS A 94 3.51 -4.07 -18.14
CA HIS A 94 2.56 -3.54 -19.13
C HIS A 94 1.75 -2.37 -18.55
N PHE A 95 2.42 -1.46 -17.83
CA PHE A 95 1.77 -0.41 -17.05
C PHE A 95 0.94 0.53 -17.93
N SER A 96 1.36 0.74 -19.18
CA SER A 96 0.59 1.51 -20.16
C SER A 96 -0.81 0.94 -20.43
N ASP A 97 -0.96 -0.38 -20.46
CA ASP A 97 -2.26 -1.05 -20.61
C ASP A 97 -3.03 -1.06 -19.29
N PHE A 98 -2.35 -1.33 -18.17
CA PHE A 98 -2.94 -1.24 -16.83
C PHE A 98 -3.56 0.14 -16.58
N ALA A 99 -2.84 1.22 -16.94
CA ALA A 99 -3.31 2.59 -16.78
C ALA A 99 -4.54 2.91 -17.63
N ARG A 100 -4.75 2.24 -18.77
CA ARG A 100 -5.96 2.38 -19.61
C ARG A 100 -7.19 1.71 -18.98
N GLY A 101 -7.01 0.86 -17.98
CA GLY A 101 -8.07 0.24 -17.18
C GLY A 101 -9.12 -0.48 -18.01
N SER A 102 -8.71 -1.51 -18.75
CA SER A 102 -9.63 -2.46 -19.37
C SER A 102 -10.34 -3.29 -18.28
N SER A 103 -11.40 -4.02 -18.64
CA SER A 103 -12.12 -4.90 -17.72
C SER A 103 -11.22 -5.97 -17.07
N GLU A 104 -10.11 -6.33 -17.71
CA GLU A 104 -9.15 -7.32 -17.22
C GLU A 104 -8.08 -6.72 -16.28
N THR A 105 -7.85 -5.39 -16.34
CA THR A 105 -6.81 -4.70 -15.57
C THR A 105 -7.36 -3.83 -14.44
N HIS A 106 -8.58 -4.12 -13.96
CA HIS A 106 -9.27 -3.24 -13.00
C HIS A 106 -8.56 -3.14 -11.65
N GLN A 107 -7.93 -4.22 -11.19
CA GLN A 107 -7.08 -4.23 -10.01
C GLN A 107 -6.02 -5.32 -10.11
N LYS A 108 -4.86 -5.08 -9.53
CA LYS A 108 -3.83 -6.10 -9.32
C LYS A 108 -3.48 -6.15 -7.83
N LEU A 109 -3.34 -7.35 -7.29
CA LEU A 109 -2.90 -7.63 -5.92
C LEU A 109 -1.49 -8.24 -5.95
N SER A 110 -0.65 -7.91 -4.98
CA SER A 110 0.62 -8.62 -4.77
C SER A 110 0.41 -9.98 -4.11
N GLU A 111 1.45 -10.79 -4.10
CA GLU A 111 1.56 -11.91 -3.16
C GLU A 111 1.45 -11.40 -1.71
N PRO A 112 0.83 -12.17 -0.81
CA PRO A 112 0.72 -11.79 0.58
C PRO A 112 2.04 -11.95 1.32
N ILE A 113 2.28 -11.07 2.28
CA ILE A 113 3.24 -11.32 3.37
C ILE A 113 2.49 -11.44 4.68
N PHE A 114 3.05 -12.15 5.64
CA PHE A 114 2.48 -12.26 6.98
C PHE A 114 3.17 -11.30 7.94
N VAL A 115 2.37 -10.44 8.57
CA VAL A 115 2.79 -9.53 9.64
C VAL A 115 1.71 -9.60 10.70
N ARG A 116 2.10 -9.87 11.95
CA ARG A 116 1.18 -10.13 13.07
C ARG A 116 0.17 -11.25 12.81
N GLY A 117 0.54 -12.26 12.03
CA GLY A 117 -0.28 -13.40 11.67
C GLY A 117 -1.41 -13.08 10.68
N LEU A 118 -1.43 -11.87 10.12
CA LEU A 118 -2.41 -11.44 9.13
C LEU A 118 -1.75 -11.33 7.75
N PRO A 119 -2.46 -11.69 6.66
CA PRO A 119 -1.94 -11.52 5.30
C PRO A 119 -2.11 -10.06 4.84
N TRP A 120 -1.02 -9.45 4.41
CA TRP A 120 -0.98 -8.09 3.87
C TRP A 120 -0.65 -8.13 2.38
N ARG A 121 -1.31 -7.30 1.56
CA ARG A 121 -1.09 -7.19 0.11
C ARG A 121 -1.05 -5.76 -0.37
N ILE A 122 -0.26 -5.49 -1.40
CA ILE A 122 -0.41 -4.28 -2.20
C ILE A 122 -1.65 -4.45 -3.07
N LEU A 123 -2.53 -3.44 -3.09
CA LEU A 123 -3.65 -3.32 -4.00
C LEU A 123 -3.43 -2.10 -4.90
N ALA A 124 -3.28 -2.35 -6.20
CA ALA A 124 -3.08 -1.32 -7.22
C ALA A 124 -4.26 -1.32 -8.20
N MET A 125 -4.78 -0.15 -8.55
CA MET A 125 -5.87 -0.03 -9.53
C MET A 125 -5.83 1.31 -10.28
N PRO A 126 -6.13 1.34 -11.59
CA PRO A 126 -6.37 2.59 -12.30
C PRO A 126 -7.65 3.25 -11.80
N ARG A 127 -7.63 4.57 -11.61
CA ARG A 127 -8.77 5.36 -11.15
C ARG A 127 -9.08 6.47 -12.13
N GLU A 128 -10.35 6.70 -12.40
CA GLU A 128 -10.78 7.85 -13.17
C GLU A 128 -10.57 9.12 -12.35
N GLN A 129 -9.92 10.12 -12.94
CA GLN A 129 -9.78 11.41 -12.29
C GLN A 129 -10.98 12.27 -12.66
N ASN A 130 -11.84 12.53 -11.66
CA ASN A 130 -13.01 13.35 -11.85
C ASN A 130 -12.59 14.84 -11.96
N ARG A 131 -12.41 15.34 -13.19
CA ARG A 131 -12.16 16.77 -13.43
C ARG A 131 -13.51 17.47 -13.60
N PHE A 132 -14.09 17.90 -12.48
CA PHE A 132 -15.05 18.98 -12.53
C PHE A 132 -14.33 20.20 -13.11
N GLN A 133 -14.79 20.73 -14.24
CA GLN A 133 -14.22 21.89 -14.96
C GLN A 133 -12.99 21.60 -15.85
N SER A 134 -13.21 21.14 -17.07
CA SER A 134 -12.61 21.73 -18.28
C SER A 134 -12.93 20.86 -19.50
N GLU A 135 -13.64 21.46 -20.45
CA GLU A 135 -13.94 20.86 -21.74
C GLU A 135 -12.63 20.51 -22.50
N ARG A 136 -12.64 19.34 -23.17
CA ARG A 136 -11.73 18.93 -24.27
C ARG A 136 -10.31 18.45 -23.96
N ARG A 137 -10.03 17.85 -22.80
CA ARG A 137 -8.88 16.92 -22.67
C ARG A 137 -9.38 15.57 -22.21
N SER A 138 -8.81 14.50 -22.78
CA SER A 138 -9.05 13.12 -22.36
C SER A 138 -9.07 13.05 -20.84
N ALA A 139 -10.10 12.43 -20.25
CA ALA A 139 -10.20 12.30 -18.80
C ALA A 139 -8.88 11.75 -18.26
N GLY A 140 -8.21 12.52 -17.41
CA GLY A 140 -6.98 12.08 -16.77
C GLY A 140 -7.28 10.83 -15.94
N ARG A 141 -6.32 9.90 -15.89
CA ARG A 141 -6.39 8.77 -14.97
C ARG A 141 -5.36 8.94 -13.87
N ALA A 142 -5.75 8.55 -12.68
CA ALA A 142 -4.88 8.49 -11.53
C ALA A 142 -4.54 7.03 -11.21
N PHE A 143 -3.37 6.82 -10.63
CA PHE A 143 -2.97 5.53 -10.10
C PHE A 143 -3.44 5.43 -8.65
N GLY A 144 -4.29 4.45 -8.37
CA GLY A 144 -4.72 4.08 -7.03
C GLY A 144 -3.74 3.10 -6.41
N PHE A 145 -3.29 3.37 -5.18
CA PHE A 145 -2.33 2.54 -4.47
C PHE A 145 -2.76 2.41 -3.00
N PHE A 146 -3.03 1.18 -2.60
CA PHE A 146 -3.60 0.81 -1.31
C PHE A 146 -2.81 -0.34 -0.69
N LEU A 147 -2.86 -0.42 0.63
CA LEU A 147 -2.46 -1.58 1.41
C LEU A 147 -3.73 -2.30 1.84
N GLN A 148 -3.83 -3.59 1.56
CA GLN A 148 -4.93 -4.45 2.01
C GLN A 148 -4.43 -5.37 3.12
N CYS A 149 -5.24 -5.55 4.17
CA CYS A 149 -5.03 -6.46 5.28
C CYS A 149 -6.20 -7.44 5.35
N ASN A 150 -5.89 -8.74 5.36
CA ASN A 150 -6.87 -9.80 5.62
C ASN A 150 -8.13 -9.74 4.73
N GLY A 151 -7.96 -9.37 3.45
CA GLY A 151 -9.06 -9.04 2.55
C GLY A 151 -10.01 -10.20 2.21
N GLU A 152 -9.56 -11.44 2.38
CA GLU A 152 -10.33 -12.66 2.12
C GLU A 152 -11.08 -13.16 3.36
N ALA A 153 -10.87 -12.57 4.53
CA ALA A 153 -11.43 -13.09 5.76
C ALA A 153 -12.93 -12.78 5.89
N GLU A 154 -13.71 -13.84 6.13
CA GLU A 154 -15.14 -13.74 6.46
C GLU A 154 -15.38 -13.35 7.93
N ALA A 155 -14.34 -13.44 8.79
CA ALA A 155 -14.43 -13.12 10.20
C ALA A 155 -14.75 -11.63 10.40
N ILE A 156 -15.78 -11.36 11.22
CA ILE A 156 -16.30 -9.99 11.44
C ILE A 156 -15.55 -9.26 12.56
N SER A 157 -14.85 -9.99 13.44
CA SER A 157 -14.34 -9.46 14.71
C SER A 157 -12.87 -9.02 14.70
N TRP A 158 -12.14 -9.17 13.59
CA TRP A 158 -10.72 -8.83 13.57
C TRP A 158 -10.49 -7.33 13.38
N SER A 159 -9.45 -6.81 14.03
CA SER A 159 -8.92 -5.48 13.74
C SER A 159 -7.41 -5.42 13.94
N CYS A 160 -6.73 -4.58 13.17
CA CYS A 160 -5.29 -4.39 13.26
C CYS A 160 -4.92 -2.94 12.94
N THR A 161 -4.30 -2.25 13.90
CA THR A 161 -3.78 -0.89 13.67
C THR A 161 -2.38 -0.99 13.08
N ALA A 162 -2.13 -0.25 11.99
CA ALA A 162 -0.84 -0.24 11.33
C ALA A 162 -0.51 1.12 10.74
N SER A 163 0.79 1.44 10.75
CA SER A 163 1.38 2.51 9.96
C SER A 163 2.10 1.90 8.75
N ALA A 164 1.98 2.54 7.59
CA ALA A 164 2.66 2.07 6.39
C ALA A 164 3.25 3.21 5.55
N ILE A 165 4.33 2.90 4.85
CA ILE A 165 5.01 3.77 3.90
C ILE A 165 4.81 3.18 2.51
N LEU A 166 4.00 3.84 1.68
CA LEU A 166 3.74 3.43 0.30
C LEU A 166 4.70 4.18 -0.61
N THR A 167 5.43 3.42 -1.43
CA THR A 167 6.52 3.93 -2.25
C THR A 167 6.38 3.48 -3.70
N VAL A 168 6.41 4.44 -4.64
CA VAL A 168 6.73 4.17 -6.04
C VAL A 168 8.23 4.39 -6.21
N LEU A 169 8.95 3.31 -6.53
CA LEU A 169 10.40 3.35 -6.65
C LEU A 169 10.83 4.06 -7.93
N SER A 170 11.82 4.94 -7.83
CA SER A 170 12.48 5.49 -9.00
C SER A 170 13.36 4.41 -9.64
N GLN A 171 13.42 4.44 -10.96
CA GLN A 171 14.21 3.52 -11.80
C GLN A 171 15.24 4.29 -12.64
N LYS A 172 15.38 5.61 -12.40
CA LYS A 172 16.32 6.52 -13.06
C LYS A 172 17.27 7.12 -12.02
N SER A 173 18.56 7.11 -12.30
CA SER A 173 19.57 7.70 -11.42
C SER A 173 19.32 9.20 -11.20
N GLY A 174 19.45 9.65 -9.95
CA GLY A 174 19.21 11.04 -9.55
C GLY A 174 17.74 11.42 -9.36
N VAL A 175 16.80 10.50 -9.56
CA VAL A 175 15.37 10.69 -9.23
C VAL A 175 15.09 10.02 -7.89
N GLU A 176 14.42 10.72 -6.98
CA GLU A 176 14.00 10.17 -5.69
C GLU A 176 12.72 9.33 -5.81
N ASN A 177 12.53 8.41 -4.87
CA ASN A 177 11.28 7.65 -4.78
C ASN A 177 10.10 8.57 -4.42
N HIS A 178 8.91 8.27 -4.94
CA HIS A 178 7.70 8.96 -4.50
C HIS A 178 7.09 8.22 -3.31
N VAL A 179 7.03 8.89 -2.15
CA VAL A 179 6.67 8.28 -0.88
C VAL A 179 5.47 8.98 -0.26
N ARG A 180 4.48 8.20 0.20
CA ARG A 180 3.37 8.69 1.04
C ARG A 180 3.14 7.74 2.21
N ARG A 181 2.55 8.23 3.30
CA ARG A 181 2.39 7.50 4.55
C ARG A 181 0.93 7.40 4.96
N ILE A 182 0.53 6.24 5.45
CA ILE A 182 -0.79 6.01 6.04
C ILE A 182 -0.64 5.52 7.48
N ASN A 183 -1.66 5.80 8.28
CA ASN A 183 -1.87 5.18 9.58
C ASN A 183 -3.37 4.90 9.69
N HIS A 184 -3.74 3.63 9.89
CA HIS A 184 -5.13 3.19 9.84
C HIS A 184 -5.35 1.96 10.72
N THR A 185 -6.60 1.80 11.17
CA THR A 185 -7.07 0.58 11.84
C THR A 185 -7.86 -0.23 10.84
N PHE A 186 -7.25 -1.29 10.32
CA PHE A 186 -7.85 -2.20 9.37
C PHE A 186 -8.84 -3.13 10.08
N TYR A 187 -9.98 -3.39 9.44
CA TYR A 187 -11.01 -4.33 9.89
C TYR A 187 -11.88 -4.75 8.70
N GLN A 188 -12.86 -5.64 8.89
CA GLN A 188 -13.60 -6.25 7.78
C GLN A 188 -14.21 -5.26 6.76
N LYS A 189 -14.73 -4.09 7.19
CA LYS A 189 -15.36 -3.13 6.27
C LYS A 189 -14.36 -2.16 5.62
N GLU A 190 -13.24 -1.92 6.28
CA GLU A 190 -12.14 -1.08 5.79
C GLU A 190 -10.87 -1.95 5.83
N ASN A 191 -10.91 -3.02 5.03
CA ASN A 191 -9.82 -4.00 4.97
C ASN A 191 -8.69 -3.52 4.05
N ASP A 192 -8.90 -2.42 3.33
CA ASP A 192 -7.89 -1.70 2.56
C ASP A 192 -7.86 -0.21 2.92
N TRP A 193 -6.68 0.38 2.79
CA TRP A 193 -6.50 1.81 3.00
C TRP A 193 -5.34 2.34 2.16
N GLY A 194 -5.49 3.57 1.67
CA GLY A 194 -4.51 4.15 0.76
C GLY A 194 -5.02 5.37 0.02
N TYR A 195 -4.52 5.57 -1.19
CA TYR A 195 -4.82 6.75 -1.98
C TYR A 195 -5.46 6.36 -3.31
N SER A 196 -6.69 6.83 -3.52
CA SER A 196 -7.37 6.72 -4.82
C SER A 196 -6.66 7.53 -5.91
N GLN A 197 -5.93 8.59 -5.52
CA GLN A 197 -5.09 9.38 -6.42
C GLN A 197 -3.70 9.48 -5.80
N PHE A 198 -2.90 8.42 -5.97
CA PHE A 198 -1.53 8.39 -5.48
C PHE A 198 -0.64 9.29 -6.33
N LEU A 199 -0.65 9.06 -7.65
CA LEU A 199 0.02 9.84 -8.68
C LEU A 199 -0.83 9.88 -9.97
N PRO A 200 -0.72 10.91 -10.82
CA PRO A 200 -1.30 10.87 -12.16
C PRO A 200 -0.65 9.75 -12.99
N CYS A 201 -1.46 8.98 -13.74
CA CYS A 201 -0.91 7.96 -14.65
C CYS A 201 -0.02 8.60 -15.72
N GLU A 202 -0.32 9.82 -16.16
CA GLU A 202 0.52 10.59 -17.09
C GLU A 202 1.93 10.81 -16.54
N THR A 203 2.06 11.10 -15.25
CA THR A 203 3.36 11.26 -14.60
C THR A 203 4.12 9.94 -14.55
N LEU A 204 3.44 8.84 -14.22
CA LEU A 204 4.05 7.51 -14.16
C LEU A 204 4.44 6.98 -15.55
N LEU A 205 3.67 7.30 -16.58
CA LEU A 205 3.94 6.89 -17.97
C LEU A 205 5.04 7.72 -18.64
N ASN A 206 5.37 8.89 -18.11
CA ASN A 206 6.44 9.72 -18.64
C ASN A 206 7.82 9.16 -18.24
N PRO A 207 8.65 8.69 -19.19
CA PRO A 207 9.99 8.17 -18.89
C PRO A 207 10.90 9.21 -18.23
N GLU A 208 10.66 10.51 -18.49
CA GLU A 208 11.45 11.58 -17.86
C GLU A 208 11.22 11.70 -16.36
N SER A 209 10.01 11.34 -15.89
CA SER A 209 9.70 11.29 -14.45
C SER A 209 10.50 10.21 -13.72
N GLY A 210 11.08 9.23 -14.43
CA GLY A 210 12.00 8.25 -13.87
C GLY A 210 11.37 7.09 -13.08
N TYR A 211 10.04 6.96 -13.04
CA TYR A 211 9.36 5.89 -12.29
C TYR A 211 9.08 4.64 -13.13
N ILE A 212 9.13 4.74 -14.46
CA ILE A 212 8.84 3.65 -15.39
C ILE A 212 10.09 3.27 -16.18
N LYS A 213 10.28 1.97 -16.36
CA LYS A 213 11.32 1.38 -17.21
C LYS A 213 10.76 0.11 -17.83
N ASP A 214 10.97 -0.09 -19.14
CA ASP A 214 10.48 -1.28 -19.86
C ASP A 214 8.98 -1.54 -19.63
N ASP A 215 8.17 -0.48 -19.72
CA ASP A 215 6.73 -0.43 -19.42
C ASP A 215 6.35 -1.05 -18.05
N THR A 216 7.26 -0.99 -17.09
CA THR A 216 7.10 -1.56 -15.75
C THR A 216 7.32 -0.50 -14.69
N ILE A 217 6.42 -0.42 -13.70
CA ILE A 217 6.64 0.36 -12.47
C ILE A 217 6.88 -0.57 -11.29
N LYS A 218 7.59 -0.10 -10.27
CA LYS A 218 7.93 -0.87 -9.07
C LYS A 218 7.35 -0.23 -7.82
N LEU A 219 6.63 -1.01 -7.04
CA LEU A 219 5.97 -0.60 -5.81
C LEU A 219 6.62 -1.27 -4.62
N GLU A 220 6.73 -0.54 -3.53
CA GLU A 220 7.17 -1.05 -2.24
C GLU A 220 6.29 -0.50 -1.12
N VAL A 221 5.95 -1.35 -0.16
CA VAL A 221 5.26 -0.93 1.07
C VAL A 221 5.99 -1.47 2.28
N LEU A 222 6.46 -0.59 3.15
CA LEU A 222 6.88 -0.96 4.50
C LEU A 222 5.65 -0.84 5.42
N VAL A 223 5.23 -1.95 6.02
CA VAL A 223 4.14 -1.98 7.01
C VAL A 223 4.70 -2.25 8.41
N MET A 224 4.19 -1.53 9.39
CA MET A 224 4.46 -1.72 10.82
C MET A 224 3.11 -1.84 11.53
N ALA A 225 2.84 -2.99 12.14
CA ALA A 225 1.53 -3.31 12.70
C ALA A 225 1.58 -3.61 14.20
N ASP A 226 0.56 -3.12 14.90
CA ASP A 226 0.29 -3.45 16.30
C ASP A 226 -0.27 -4.86 16.44
N ALA A 227 -0.31 -5.37 17.67
CA ALA A 227 -0.95 -6.66 17.92
C ALA A 227 -2.45 -6.60 17.55
N PRO A 228 -2.94 -7.51 16.68
CA PRO A 228 -4.33 -7.50 16.23
C PRO A 228 -5.28 -7.94 17.35
N HIS A 229 -6.51 -7.46 17.28
CA HIS A 229 -7.60 -7.85 18.17
C HIS A 229 -8.57 -8.77 17.43
N GLY A 230 -9.23 -9.68 18.16
CA GLY A 230 -10.32 -10.50 17.62
C GLY A 230 -9.92 -11.46 16.50
N VAL A 231 -8.62 -11.62 16.25
CA VAL A 231 -8.07 -12.77 15.55
C VAL A 231 -8.14 -13.95 16.51
N GLN A 232 -9.24 -14.70 16.44
CA GLN A 232 -9.22 -16.04 17.02
C GLN A 232 -8.23 -16.82 16.16
N PHE A 233 -7.00 -16.98 16.67
CA PHE A 233 -6.11 -18.02 16.21
C PHE A 233 -6.97 -19.25 16.04
N VAL A 234 -7.03 -19.79 14.82
CA VAL A 234 -7.85 -20.94 14.50
C VAL A 234 -7.27 -22.09 15.30
N SER A 235 -7.74 -22.18 16.55
CA SER A 235 -7.50 -23.27 17.47
C SER A 235 -7.92 -24.55 16.79
N THR A 236 -8.76 -24.53 15.74
CA THR A 236 -9.05 -25.69 14.90
C THR A 236 -7.80 -26.38 14.34
N PHE A 237 -6.69 -25.70 14.02
CA PHE A 237 -5.45 -26.41 13.62
C PHE A 237 -4.76 -27.08 14.81
N LEU A 238 -4.72 -26.43 15.97
CA LEU A 238 -4.19 -27.04 17.20
C LEU A 238 -5.13 -28.10 17.77
N ILE A 239 -6.43 -27.95 17.65
CA ILE A 239 -7.47 -28.88 18.10
C ILE A 239 -7.49 -30.06 17.15
N THR A 240 -7.48 -29.89 15.82
CA THR A 240 -7.38 -31.03 14.90
C THR A 240 -6.03 -31.73 15.03
N PHE A 241 -4.92 -31.02 15.22
CA PHE A 241 -3.62 -31.65 15.47
C PHE A 241 -3.56 -32.36 16.83
N VAL A 242 -4.11 -31.77 17.89
CA VAL A 242 -4.20 -32.41 19.22
C VAL A 242 -5.17 -33.59 19.19
N TYR A 243 -6.33 -33.49 18.54
CA TYR A 243 -7.27 -34.61 18.36
C TYR A 243 -6.67 -35.70 17.46
N PHE A 244 -5.93 -35.35 16.41
CA PHE A 244 -5.23 -36.30 15.57
C PHE A 244 -4.14 -37.02 16.37
N LEU A 245 -3.34 -36.31 17.16
CA LEU A 245 -2.35 -36.91 18.05
C LEU A 245 -3.01 -37.76 19.17
N LEU A 246 -4.16 -37.34 19.70
CA LEU A 246 -4.92 -38.12 20.68
C LEU A 246 -5.46 -39.42 20.05
N LEU A 247 -6.05 -39.34 18.84
CA LEU A 247 -6.55 -40.48 18.09
C LEU A 247 -5.42 -41.43 17.70
N CYS A 248 -4.27 -40.90 17.26
CA CYS A 248 -3.09 -41.72 16.97
C CYS A 248 -2.55 -42.41 18.22
N LYS A 249 -2.56 -41.76 19.40
CA LYS A 249 -2.20 -42.41 20.67
C LYS A 249 -3.18 -43.49 21.10
N VAL A 250 -4.48 -43.30 20.86
CA VAL A 250 -5.51 -44.30 21.17
C VAL A 250 -5.44 -45.51 20.22
N LEU A 251 -5.13 -45.30 18.93
CA LEU A 251 -4.95 -46.40 17.98
C LEU A 251 -3.64 -47.19 18.16
N TYR A 252 -2.59 -46.60 18.75
CA TYR A 252 -1.31 -47.29 18.99
C TYR A 252 -1.26 -48.08 20.31
N ILE A 253 -2.36 -48.09 21.09
CA ILE A 253 -2.46 -48.79 22.39
C ILE A 253 -3.42 -50.01 22.33
N VAL A 254 -3.85 -50.43 21.13
CA VAL A 254 -4.64 -51.68 20.93
C VAL A 254 -3.86 -52.69 20.11
#